data_AF-A0A3N1QHH1-F1
#
_entry.id   AF-A0A3N1QHH1-F1
#
_cell.length_a   1.000
_cell.length_b   1.000
_cell.length_c   1.000
_cell.angle_alpha   90.00
_cell.angle_beta   90.00
_cell.angle_gamma   90.00
#
_symmetry.space_group_name_H-M   'P 1'
#
loop_
_entity.id
_entity.type
_entity.pdbx_description
1 polymer ?
#
loop_
_entity_poly.entity_id
_entity_poly.type
_entity_poly.pdbx_seq_one_letter_code
_entity_poly.pdbx_strand_id
1 'polypeptide(L)'
;MRGLAVVSIVVATIGWGPVQLGVFALAMLGVIVPRALGVRSALDLATGIACLTAAWSNVFELYTTVIGWDKLIHFALTGCLTALALVIAQRSRLLPGVGDHRIGFAVVATIAGLGLGAVWEMLEWAGHSFISPGIFVGYVDTIGDLAADGLGGLFAGVFASALLARPTSTAG
;
A
#
# COMPACT_ATOMS: atom_id res chain seq x y z
N MET A 1 -5.74 -5.01 -14.72
CA MET A 1 -5.35 -4.06 -13.64
C MET A 1 -5.15 -2.63 -14.12
N ARG A 2 -4.17 -2.33 -14.98
CA ARG A 2 -3.85 -0.95 -15.41
C ARG A 2 -5.02 -0.25 -16.11
N GLY A 3 -5.65 -0.93 -17.07
CA GLY A 3 -6.85 -0.40 -17.74
C GLY A 3 -7.98 -0.08 -16.75
N LEU A 4 -8.20 -0.93 -15.74
CA LEU A 4 -9.19 -0.68 -14.69
C LEU A 4 -8.83 0.55 -13.86
N ALA A 5 -7.55 0.74 -13.52
CA ALA A 5 -7.11 1.91 -12.77
C ALA A 5 -7.29 3.20 -13.57
N VAL A 6 -6.94 3.21 -14.87
CA VAL A 6 -7.18 4.35 -15.77
C VAL A 6 -8.68 4.68 -15.88
N VAL A 7 -9.51 3.66 -16.10
CA VAL A 7 -10.97 3.84 -16.13
C VAL A 7 -11.48 4.38 -14.79
N SER A 8 -10.97 3.86 -13.67
CA SER A 8 -11.36 4.32 -12.33
C SER A 8 -11.01 5.79 -12.09
N ILE A 9 -9.83 6.26 -12.55
CA ILE A 9 -9.46 7.69 -12.49
C ILE A 9 -10.52 8.53 -13.20
N VAL A 10 -10.88 8.18 -14.43
CA VAL A 10 -11.84 8.94 -15.24
C VAL A 10 -13.22 8.95 -14.57
N VAL A 11 -13.71 7.77 -14.19
CA VAL A 11 -15.05 7.62 -13.58
C VAL A 11 -15.14 8.35 -12.25
N ALA A 12 -14.16 8.16 -11.35
CA ALA A 12 -14.17 8.79 -10.03
C ALA A 12 -14.03 10.32 -10.12
N THR A 13 -13.18 10.82 -11.02
CA THR A 13 -13.01 12.27 -11.21
C THR A 13 -14.28 12.93 -11.74
N ILE A 14 -14.94 12.32 -12.71
CA ILE A 14 -16.19 12.86 -13.29
C ILE A 14 -17.34 12.77 -12.29
N GLY A 15 -17.46 11.65 -11.56
CA GLY A 15 -18.59 11.41 -10.66
C GLY A 15 -18.49 12.11 -9.30
N TRP A 16 -17.27 12.27 -8.75
CA TRP A 16 -17.05 12.74 -7.37
C TRP A 16 -16.05 13.90 -7.25
N GLY A 17 -15.54 14.41 -8.38
CA GLY A 17 -14.77 15.65 -8.43
C GLY A 17 -13.24 15.48 -8.29
N PRO A 18 -12.52 16.61 -8.25
CA PRO A 18 -11.06 16.64 -8.47
C PRO A 18 -10.24 16.07 -7.30
N VAL A 19 -10.77 15.97 -6.09
CA VAL A 19 -10.07 15.33 -4.97
C VAL A 19 -9.79 13.85 -5.30
N GLN A 20 -10.77 13.17 -5.93
CA GLN A 20 -10.60 11.78 -6.32
C GLN A 20 -9.56 11.59 -7.42
N LEU A 21 -9.31 12.59 -8.26
CA LEU A 21 -8.21 12.53 -9.22
C LEU A 21 -6.86 12.31 -8.50
N GLY A 22 -6.62 13.03 -7.40
CA GLY A 22 -5.40 12.88 -6.60
C GLY A 22 -5.27 11.49 -5.98
N VAL A 23 -6.34 11.01 -5.33
CA VAL A 23 -6.38 9.68 -4.69
C VAL A 23 -6.15 8.56 -5.71
N PHE A 24 -6.85 8.60 -6.84
CA PHE A 24 -6.71 7.58 -7.87
C PHE A 24 -5.39 7.69 -8.66
N ALA A 25 -4.81 8.90 -8.80
CA ALA A 25 -3.46 9.05 -9.34
C ALA A 25 -2.42 8.39 -8.43
N LEU A 26 -2.55 8.53 -7.11
CA LEU A 26 -1.69 7.83 -6.15
C LEU A 26 -1.89 6.30 -6.20
N ALA A 27 -3.14 5.84 -6.28
CA ALA A 27 -3.44 4.42 -6.48
C ALA A 27 -2.83 3.87 -7.79
N MET A 28 -2.79 4.68 -8.86
CA MET A 28 -2.16 4.31 -10.12
C MET A 28 -0.65 4.10 -9.98
N LEU A 29 0.04 4.86 -9.12
CA LEU A 29 1.45 4.59 -8.82
C LEU A 29 1.62 3.19 -8.23
N GLY A 30 0.76 2.80 -7.28
CA GLY A 30 0.74 1.45 -6.70
C GLY A 30 0.43 0.35 -7.72
N VAL A 31 -0.25 0.67 -8.82
CA VAL A 31 -0.49 -0.26 -9.94
C VAL A 31 0.67 -0.27 -10.96
N ILE A 32 1.44 0.81 -11.11
CA ILE A 32 2.54 0.88 -12.09
C ILE A 32 3.84 0.32 -11.51
N VAL A 33 4.17 0.69 -10.26
CA VAL A 33 5.47 0.38 -9.64
C VAL A 33 5.78 -1.12 -9.60
N PRO A 34 4.89 -2.02 -9.14
CA PRO A 34 5.22 -3.45 -9.07
C PRO A 34 5.50 -4.04 -10.46
N ARG A 35 4.81 -3.56 -11.50
CA ARG A 35 5.02 -3.99 -12.88
C ARG A 35 6.34 -3.50 -13.46
N ALA A 36 6.70 -2.25 -13.17
CA ALA A 36 8.00 -1.69 -13.55
C ALA A 36 9.15 -2.44 -12.85
N LEU A 37 8.94 -2.84 -11.59
CA LEU A 37 9.85 -3.71 -10.85
C LEU A 37 9.83 -5.17 -11.35
N GLY A 38 8.87 -5.59 -12.17
CA GLY A 38 8.78 -6.99 -12.60
C GLY A 38 8.73 -7.96 -11.41
N VAL A 39 7.95 -7.64 -10.38
CA VAL A 39 7.72 -8.54 -9.24
C VAL A 39 6.85 -9.73 -9.63
N ARG A 40 6.66 -10.69 -8.72
CA ARG A 40 5.74 -11.82 -8.94
C ARG A 40 4.33 -11.31 -9.29
N SER A 41 3.66 -11.98 -10.22
CA SER A 41 2.29 -11.61 -10.65
C SER A 41 1.29 -11.55 -9.50
N ALA A 42 1.45 -12.40 -8.47
CA ALA A 42 0.62 -12.38 -7.28
C ALA A 42 0.80 -11.08 -6.47
N LEU A 43 2.04 -10.63 -6.24
CA LEU A 43 2.32 -9.38 -5.53
C LEU A 43 1.87 -8.16 -6.36
N ASP A 44 2.08 -8.23 -7.67
CA ASP A 44 1.60 -7.21 -8.61
C ASP A 44 0.07 -7.05 -8.55
N LEU A 45 -0.65 -8.17 -8.61
CA LEU A 45 -2.11 -8.18 -8.54
C LEU A 45 -2.62 -7.76 -7.16
N ALA A 46 -2.03 -8.28 -6.08
CA ALA A 46 -2.43 -7.95 -4.71
C ALA A 46 -2.27 -6.46 -4.42
N THR A 47 -1.13 -5.86 -4.82
CA THR A 47 -0.91 -4.42 -4.68
C THR A 47 -1.96 -3.64 -5.45
N GLY A 48 -2.22 -4.01 -6.71
CA GLY A 48 -3.22 -3.33 -7.53
C GLY A 48 -4.63 -3.41 -6.94
N ILE A 49 -5.03 -4.58 -6.45
CA ILE A 49 -6.32 -4.75 -5.77
C ILE A 49 -6.38 -3.88 -4.52
N ALA A 50 -5.36 -3.93 -3.65
CA ALA A 50 -5.32 -3.12 -2.43
C ALA A 50 -5.43 -1.61 -2.73
N CYS A 51 -4.68 -1.11 -3.71
CA CYS A 51 -4.73 0.30 -4.10
C CYS A 51 -6.09 0.73 -4.65
N LEU A 52 -6.71 -0.08 -5.53
CA LEU A 52 -8.03 0.25 -6.07
C LEU A 52 -9.12 0.12 -5.01
N THR A 53 -9.07 -0.92 -4.17
CA THR A 53 -10.00 -1.08 -3.06
C THR A 53 -9.92 0.12 -2.12
N ALA A 54 -8.71 0.58 -1.76
CA ALA A 54 -8.53 1.76 -0.93
C ALA A 54 -9.14 3.02 -1.58
N ALA A 55 -8.84 3.27 -2.85
CA ALA A 55 -9.36 4.43 -3.57
C ALA A 55 -10.90 4.41 -3.69
N TRP A 56 -11.50 3.26 -4.00
CA TRP A 56 -12.96 3.13 -4.06
C TRP A 56 -13.62 3.13 -2.69
N SER A 57 -12.91 2.70 -1.64
CA SER A 57 -13.40 2.80 -0.25
C SER A 57 -13.58 4.25 0.16
N ASN A 58 -12.68 5.15 -0.29
CA ASN A 58 -12.85 6.58 -0.09
C ASN A 58 -14.09 7.13 -0.82
N VAL A 59 -14.33 6.71 -2.06
CA VAL A 59 -15.48 7.17 -2.87
C VAL A 59 -16.83 6.77 -2.26
N PHE A 60 -16.90 5.55 -1.70
CA PHE A 60 -18.12 5.02 -1.09
C PHE A 60 -18.20 5.23 0.43
N GLU A 61 -17.29 6.01 1.00
CA GLU A 61 -17.23 6.30 2.44
C GLU A 61 -17.17 5.03 3.30
N LEU A 62 -16.51 3.97 2.82
CA LEU A 62 -16.44 2.68 3.53
C LEU A 62 -15.64 2.76 4.83
N TYR A 63 -14.71 3.71 4.93
CA TYR A 63 -13.91 3.93 6.13
C TYR A 63 -14.74 4.41 7.32
N THR A 64 -15.83 5.16 7.06
CA THR A 64 -16.73 5.65 8.10
C THR A 64 -17.97 4.77 8.28
N THR A 65 -18.34 3.99 7.26
CA THR A 65 -19.57 3.19 7.27
C THR A 65 -19.37 1.72 7.64
N VAL A 66 -18.16 1.16 7.49
CA VAL A 66 -17.87 -0.25 7.78
C VAL A 66 -16.83 -0.36 8.91
N ILE A 67 -17.27 -0.89 10.05
CA ILE A 67 -16.44 -1.00 11.26
C ILE A 67 -15.16 -1.81 10.96
N GLY A 68 -14.00 -1.20 11.24
CA GLY A 68 -12.68 -1.83 11.11
C GLY A 68 -12.17 -1.99 9.68
N TRP A 69 -12.94 -1.54 8.67
CA TRP A 69 -12.56 -1.65 7.27
C TRP A 69 -11.27 -0.89 6.96
N ASP A 70 -11.17 0.32 7.48
CA ASP A 70 -10.02 1.18 7.36
C ASP A 70 -8.72 0.50 7.82
N LYS A 71 -8.74 -0.13 8.99
CA LYS A 71 -7.58 -0.81 9.59
C LYS A 71 -7.19 -2.04 8.76
N LEU A 72 -8.17 -2.72 8.18
CA LEU A 72 -7.92 -3.83 7.26
C LEU A 72 -7.24 -3.35 5.97
N ILE A 73 -7.65 -2.20 5.43
CA ILE A 73 -7.02 -1.61 4.26
C ILE A 73 -5.60 -1.15 4.57
N HIS A 74 -5.36 -0.47 5.70
CA HIS A 74 -4.02 -0.13 6.17
C HIS A 74 -3.10 -1.36 6.25
N PHE A 75 -3.55 -2.40 6.94
CA PHE A 75 -2.81 -3.67 7.03
C PHE A 75 -2.46 -4.24 5.65
N ALA A 76 -3.46 -4.36 4.75
CA ALA A 76 -3.28 -5.03 3.47
C ALA A 76 -2.44 -4.21 2.49
N LEU A 77 -2.73 -2.91 2.36
CA LEU A 77 -2.05 -2.01 1.45
C LEU A 77 -0.62 -1.78 1.91
N THR A 78 -0.40 -1.43 3.18
CA THR A 78 0.94 -1.18 3.72
C THR A 78 1.79 -2.44 3.73
N GLY A 79 1.21 -3.62 3.95
CA GLY A 79 1.92 -4.88 3.76
C GLY A 79 2.40 -5.09 2.31
N CYS A 80 1.56 -4.81 1.32
CA CYS A 80 1.95 -4.86 -0.10
C CYS A 80 3.07 -3.85 -0.42
N LEU A 81 2.91 -2.59 0.01
CA LEU A 81 3.91 -1.54 -0.22
C LEU A 81 5.24 -1.85 0.49
N THR A 82 5.18 -2.42 1.69
CA THR A 82 6.37 -2.87 2.42
C THR A 82 7.09 -3.97 1.65
N ALA A 83 6.37 -4.95 1.11
CA ALA A 83 6.99 -6.00 0.27
C ALA A 83 7.70 -5.40 -0.95
N LEU A 84 7.12 -4.39 -1.61
CA LEU A 84 7.78 -3.68 -2.71
C LEU A 84 9.02 -2.92 -2.24
N ALA A 85 8.96 -2.24 -1.10
CA ALA A 85 10.09 -1.54 -0.51
C ALA A 85 11.25 -2.50 -0.21
N LEU A 86 10.96 -3.69 0.33
CA LEU A 86 11.97 -4.73 0.56
C LEU A 86 12.57 -5.24 -0.75
N VAL A 87 11.76 -5.42 -1.81
CA VAL A 87 12.28 -5.80 -3.15
C VAL A 87 13.23 -4.73 -3.68
N ILE A 88 12.85 -3.45 -3.58
CA ILE A 88 13.70 -2.32 -4.00
C ILE A 88 15.00 -2.34 -3.18
N ALA A 89 14.91 -2.44 -1.86
CA ALA A 89 16.07 -2.44 -0.97
C ALA A 89 17.03 -3.60 -1.26
N GLN A 90 16.53 -4.82 -1.51
CA GLN A 90 17.37 -5.95 -1.90
C GLN A 90 18.05 -5.73 -3.25
N ARG A 91 17.31 -5.23 -4.25
CA ARG A 91 17.86 -5.00 -5.60
C ARG A 91 18.88 -3.87 -5.62
N SER A 92 18.71 -2.87 -4.76
CA SER A 92 19.66 -1.78 -4.54
C SER A 92 20.81 -2.16 -3.60
N ARG A 93 20.89 -3.43 -3.15
CA ARG A 93 21.91 -3.96 -2.24
C ARG A 93 21.95 -3.27 -0.86
N LEU A 94 20.84 -2.64 -0.45
CA LEU A 94 20.66 -2.07 0.89
C LEU A 94 20.35 -3.14 1.93
N LEU A 95 19.73 -4.25 1.50
CA LEU A 95 19.46 -5.41 2.35
C LEU A 95 20.11 -6.68 1.79
N PRO A 96 20.58 -7.59 2.66
CA PRO A 96 21.07 -8.90 2.23
C PRO A 96 19.92 -9.78 1.70
N GLY A 97 20.27 -10.98 1.21
CA GLY A 97 19.26 -12.01 0.95
C GLY A 97 18.52 -12.41 2.24
N VAL A 98 17.25 -12.85 2.11
CA VAL A 98 16.41 -13.16 3.28
C VAL A 98 17.02 -14.28 4.14
N GLY A 99 17.49 -15.35 3.50
CA GLY A 99 18.32 -16.44 4.06
C GLY A 99 18.21 -16.65 5.57
N ASP A 100 19.34 -16.46 6.25
CA ASP A 100 19.49 -16.57 7.71
C ASP A 100 19.05 -15.29 8.46
N HIS A 101 18.67 -14.24 7.74
CA HIS A 101 18.32 -12.93 8.29
C HIS A 101 16.81 -12.72 8.49
N ARG A 102 16.03 -13.81 8.62
CA ARG A 102 14.54 -13.76 8.67
C ARG A 102 14.00 -12.82 9.74
N ILE A 103 14.57 -12.85 10.95
CA ILE A 103 14.16 -11.98 12.06
C ILE A 103 14.49 -10.51 11.73
N GLY A 104 15.68 -10.26 11.18
CA GLY A 104 16.07 -8.92 10.73
C GLY A 104 15.14 -8.36 9.66
N PHE A 105 14.70 -9.20 8.73
CA PHE A 105 13.70 -8.85 7.73
C PHE A 105 12.34 -8.51 8.35
N ALA A 106 11.87 -9.29 9.32
CA ALA A 106 10.64 -8.97 10.05
C ALA A 106 10.73 -7.60 10.73
N VAL A 107 11.82 -7.32 11.45
CA VAL A 107 12.03 -6.03 12.13
C VAL A 107 12.10 -4.86 11.15
N VAL A 108 12.92 -4.96 10.10
CA VAL A 108 13.06 -3.91 9.09
C VAL A 108 11.73 -3.67 8.37
N ALA A 109 10.98 -4.73 8.07
CA ALA A 109 9.69 -4.61 7.41
C ALA A 109 8.64 -3.95 8.31
N THR A 110 8.59 -4.29 9.61
CA THR A 110 7.71 -3.59 10.57
C THR A 110 8.03 -2.09 10.64
N ILE A 111 9.31 -1.74 10.72
CA ILE A 111 9.75 -0.33 10.74
C ILE A 111 9.40 0.38 9.43
N ALA A 112 9.60 -0.29 8.29
CA ALA A 112 9.24 0.25 6.99
C ALA A 112 7.72 0.45 6.86
N GLY A 113 6.92 -0.52 7.33
CA GLY A 113 5.46 -0.41 7.38
C GLY A 113 4.99 0.78 8.21
N LEU A 114 5.51 0.91 9.44
CA LEU A 114 5.26 2.08 10.31
C LEU A 114 5.68 3.40 9.64
N GLY A 115 6.82 3.42 8.95
CA GLY A 115 7.31 4.61 8.26
C GLY A 115 6.44 5.00 7.05
N LEU A 116 5.98 4.01 6.28
CA LEU A 116 5.03 4.23 5.17
C LEU A 116 3.69 4.72 5.69
N GLY A 117 3.18 4.11 6.77
CA GLY A 117 1.98 4.56 7.47
C GLY A 117 2.10 5.99 7.97
N ALA A 118 3.20 6.33 8.64
CA ALA A 118 3.44 7.69 9.11
C ALA A 118 3.45 8.72 7.98
N VAL A 119 4.02 8.37 6.82
CA VAL A 119 3.95 9.24 5.63
C VAL A 119 2.51 9.39 5.15
N TRP A 120 1.71 8.32 5.14
CA TRP A 120 0.30 8.39 4.78
C TRP A 120 -0.50 9.32 5.72
N GLU A 121 -0.36 9.15 7.02
CA GLU A 121 -1.00 10.00 8.03
C GLU A 121 -0.62 11.48 7.86
N MET A 122 0.63 11.76 7.51
CA MET A 122 1.08 13.13 7.20
C MET A 122 0.42 13.67 5.92
N LEU A 123 0.17 12.82 4.92
CA LEU A 123 -0.54 13.20 3.70
C LEU A 123 -2.03 13.45 3.96
N GLU A 124 -2.66 12.66 4.83
CA GLU A 124 -4.06 12.88 5.24
C GLU A 124 -4.20 14.17 6.05
N TRP A 125 -3.30 14.39 7.01
CA TRP A 125 -3.23 15.65 7.74
C TRP A 125 -3.06 16.85 6.80
N ALA A 126 -2.15 16.74 5.82
CA ALA A 126 -1.95 17.81 4.84
C ALA A 126 -3.19 17.99 3.94
N GLY A 127 -3.82 16.90 3.50
CA GLY A 127 -5.06 16.94 2.73
C GLY A 127 -6.19 17.62 3.49
N HIS A 128 -6.39 17.25 4.76
CA HIS A 128 -7.35 17.87 5.66
C HIS A 128 -7.08 19.36 5.83
N SER A 129 -5.82 19.73 6.08
CA SER A 129 -5.42 21.10 6.42
C SER A 129 -5.43 22.06 5.23
N PHE A 130 -5.10 21.57 4.03
CA PHE A 130 -4.85 22.44 2.87
C PHE A 130 -5.79 22.19 1.67
N ILE A 131 -6.51 21.08 1.61
CA ILE A 131 -7.34 20.71 0.45
C ILE A 131 -8.82 20.65 0.81
N SER A 132 -9.20 19.82 1.79
CA SER A 132 -10.60 19.62 2.15
C SER A 132 -10.75 19.13 3.59
N PRO A 133 -11.54 19.79 4.44
CA PRO A 133 -11.79 19.35 5.81
C PRO A 133 -12.61 18.04 5.88
N GLY A 134 -13.14 17.55 4.74
CA GLY A 134 -13.82 16.26 4.66
C GLY A 134 -12.88 15.06 4.68
N ILE A 135 -11.55 15.26 4.54
CA ILE A 135 -10.56 14.20 4.78
C ILE A 135 -10.47 14.00 6.28
N PHE A 136 -10.75 12.79 6.76
CA PHE A 136 -10.79 12.52 8.19
C PHE A 136 -9.39 12.44 8.80
N VAL A 137 -9.23 12.97 10.02
CA VAL A 137 -7.99 12.87 10.80
C VAL A 137 -8.39 12.77 12.27
N GLY A 138 -7.84 11.80 13.00
CA GLY A 138 -8.13 11.63 14.42
C GLY A 138 -7.02 10.89 15.15
N TYR A 139 -6.70 11.29 16.39
CA TYR A 139 -5.57 10.70 17.13
C TYR A 139 -5.71 9.19 17.34
N VAL A 140 -6.89 8.73 17.77
CA VAL A 140 -7.14 7.29 18.01
C VAL A 140 -7.13 6.51 16.69
N ASP A 141 -7.58 7.16 15.62
CA ASP A 141 -7.61 6.62 14.26
C ASP A 141 -6.18 6.37 13.78
N THR A 142 -5.40 7.44 13.67
CA THR A 142 -3.98 7.46 13.32
C THR A 142 -3.16 6.43 14.10
N ILE A 143 -3.36 6.32 15.42
CA ILE A 143 -2.63 5.32 16.22
C ILE A 143 -3.05 3.89 15.86
N GLY A 144 -4.33 3.65 15.59
CA GLY A 144 -4.84 2.37 15.11
C GLY A 144 -4.33 2.01 13.71
N ASP A 145 -4.24 3.00 12.84
CA ASP A 145 -3.78 2.84 11.45
C ASP A 145 -2.30 2.55 11.40
N LEU A 146 -1.48 3.29 12.15
CA LEU A 146 -0.06 2.96 12.34
C LEU A 146 0.15 1.57 12.94
N ALA A 147 -0.71 1.13 13.87
CA ALA A 147 -0.62 -0.23 14.40
C ALA A 147 -0.93 -1.28 13.32
N ALA A 148 -1.95 -1.04 12.50
CA ALA A 148 -2.28 -1.90 11.36
C ALA A 148 -1.17 -1.93 10.30
N ASP A 149 -0.58 -0.78 10.01
CA ASP A 149 0.56 -0.61 9.09
C ASP A 149 1.80 -1.37 9.56
N GLY A 150 2.12 -1.27 10.85
CA GLY A 150 3.20 -2.04 11.46
C GLY A 150 2.96 -3.55 11.38
N LEU A 151 1.71 -4.00 11.60
CA LEU A 151 1.34 -5.41 11.46
C LEU A 151 1.41 -5.88 10.00
N GLY A 152 0.99 -5.04 9.04
CA GLY A 152 1.11 -5.32 7.61
C GLY A 152 2.57 -5.44 7.19
N GLY A 153 3.42 -4.54 7.68
CA GLY A 153 4.86 -4.58 7.49
C GLY A 153 5.49 -5.84 8.10
N LEU A 154 5.13 -6.18 9.34
CA LEU A 154 5.58 -7.41 10.00
C LEU A 154 5.22 -8.65 9.19
N PHE A 155 3.97 -8.72 8.71
CA PHE A 155 3.52 -9.81 7.85
C PHE A 155 4.38 -9.92 6.59
N ALA A 156 4.61 -8.80 5.89
CA ALA A 156 5.46 -8.78 4.71
C ALA A 156 6.90 -9.27 5.00
N GLY A 157 7.46 -8.91 6.14
CA GLY A 157 8.79 -9.35 6.57
C GLY A 157 8.87 -10.83 6.94
N VAL A 158 7.88 -11.35 7.68
CA VAL A 158 7.78 -12.77 8.03
C VAL A 158 7.66 -13.64 6.78
N PHE A 159 6.87 -13.20 5.79
CA PHE A 159 6.65 -13.91 4.53
C PHE A 159 7.60 -13.47 3.40
N ALA A 160 8.66 -12.70 3.72
CA ALA A 160 9.59 -12.13 2.76
C ALA A 160 10.20 -13.17 1.81
N SER A 161 10.61 -14.33 2.32
CA SER A 161 11.18 -15.41 1.50
C SER A 161 10.25 -15.86 0.38
N ALA A 162 8.94 -15.91 0.64
CA ALA A 162 7.95 -16.25 -0.37
C ALA A 162 7.68 -15.06 -1.30
N LEU A 163 7.45 -13.88 -0.73
CA LEU A 163 7.04 -12.69 -1.49
C LEU A 163 8.14 -12.17 -2.44
N LEU A 164 9.40 -12.25 -2.02
CA LEU A 164 10.55 -11.69 -2.76
C LEU A 164 11.24 -12.69 -3.70
N ALA A 165 10.84 -13.97 -3.68
CA ALA A 165 11.37 -14.96 -4.61
C ALA A 165 11.16 -14.53 -6.07
N ARG A 166 12.18 -14.70 -6.92
CA ARG A 166 12.01 -14.41 -8.35
C ARG A 166 11.00 -15.38 -8.97
N PRO A 167 10.19 -14.94 -9.95
CA PRO A 167 9.39 -15.86 -10.75
C PRO A 167 10.31 -16.93 -11.35
N THR A 168 10.01 -18.21 -11.15
CA THR A 168 10.69 -19.30 -11.87
C THR A 168 10.39 -19.12 -13.35
N SER A 169 11.41 -18.86 -14.17
CA SER A 169 11.24 -18.95 -15.61
C SER A 169 11.00 -20.42 -15.93
N THR A 170 9.76 -20.78 -16.25
CA THR A 170 9.52 -21.99 -17.03
C THR A 170 10.11 -21.69 -18.40
N ALA A 171 11.36 -22.11 -18.61
CA ALA A 171 11.92 -22.24 -19.93
C ALA A 171 11.11 -23.32 -20.66
N GLY A 172 10.48 -22.91 -21.75
CA GLY A 172 9.75 -23.73 -22.71
C GLY A 172 9.72 -22.98 -24.02
#